data_AF-F6DN06-F1
#
_entry.id   AF-F6DN06-F1
#
_cell.length_a   1.000
_cell.length_b   1.000
_cell.length_c   1.000
_cell.angle_alpha   90.00
_cell.angle_beta   90.00
_cell.angle_gamma   90.00
#
_symmetry.space_group_name_H-M   'P 1'
#
loop_
_entity.id
_entity.type
_entity.pdbx_description
1 polymer ?
#
loop_
_entity_poly.entity_id
_entity_poly.type
_entity_poly.pdbx_seq_one_letter_code
_entity_poly.pdbx_strand_id
1 'polypeptide(L)'
;MMTQWRCTVCDYIHEGPEPPEECPVCGVDASHFVKVESAAGSGEECRNAVKKALRQISYGLYVISSRKDGRFNGQCANSVFQVTSEPVQLAVGINKNNLTHEYIMDSRVFVVSVLNPKGLDLVKRFGFQSGRKVDKFADTPFDLGEVEVPLLRDCLANLECRVVNTLDVGTHTLFVGEVVCAKERAAGEPMTYALYHRLKNTAVSPAAESRSLTQWRCKVCGYVHQGEQPPEICPVCGVGPEEFEKLL
;
A
#
# COMPACT_ATOMS: atom_id res chain seq x y z
N MET A 1 29.10 -16.38 -13.10
CA MET A 1 28.58 -15.38 -14.06
C MET A 1 29.55 -15.38 -15.23
N MET A 2 29.08 -15.63 -16.45
CA MET A 2 29.95 -15.56 -17.63
C MET A 2 30.13 -14.09 -18.00
N THR A 3 31.38 -13.67 -18.23
CA THR A 3 31.67 -12.30 -18.67
C THR A 3 31.25 -12.18 -20.13
N GLN A 4 30.63 -11.06 -20.49
CA GLN A 4 30.27 -10.74 -21.87
C GLN A 4 31.21 -9.65 -22.40
N TRP A 5 31.58 -9.77 -23.66
CA TRP A 5 32.42 -8.81 -24.38
C TRP A 5 31.71 -8.38 -25.67
N ARG A 6 31.70 -7.09 -25.97
CA ARG A 6 31.09 -6.52 -27.17
C ARG A 6 32.15 -5.94 -28.09
N CYS A 7 32.14 -6.35 -29.35
CA CYS A 7 32.94 -5.73 -30.39
C CYS A 7 32.42 -4.30 -30.65
N THR A 8 33.29 -3.30 -30.54
CA THR A 8 32.97 -1.89 -30.74
C THR A 8 32.73 -1.49 -32.20
N VAL A 9 33.03 -2.38 -33.15
CA VAL A 9 32.94 -2.12 -34.60
C VAL A 9 31.66 -2.70 -35.21
N CYS A 10 31.23 -3.90 -34.80
CA CYS A 10 30.07 -4.59 -35.38
C CYS A 10 29.03 -5.07 -34.35
N ASP A 11 29.21 -4.73 -33.07
CA ASP A 11 28.34 -5.12 -31.95
C ASP A 11 28.21 -6.63 -31.68
N TYR A 12 29.06 -7.48 -32.28
CA TYR A 12 29.14 -8.90 -31.94
C TYR A 12 29.38 -9.11 -30.44
N ILE A 13 28.63 -10.04 -29.82
CA ILE A 13 28.73 -10.39 -28.40
C ILE A 13 29.41 -11.74 -28.24
N HIS A 14 30.48 -11.77 -27.44
CA HIS A 14 31.18 -12.98 -27.03
C HIS A 14 30.92 -13.27 -25.55
N GLU A 15 30.68 -14.54 -25.20
CA GLU A 15 30.54 -14.99 -23.82
C GLU A 15 31.77 -15.81 -23.43
N GLY A 16 32.57 -15.30 -22.50
CA GLY A 16 33.84 -15.92 -22.14
C GLY A 16 34.59 -15.13 -21.07
N PRO A 17 35.56 -15.77 -20.38
CA PRO A 17 36.38 -15.07 -19.39
C PRO A 17 37.17 -13.91 -19.99
N GLU A 18 37.52 -14.00 -21.28
CA GLU A 18 38.34 -13.06 -22.05
C GLU A 18 37.68 -12.81 -23.43
N PRO A 19 37.95 -11.69 -24.11
CA PRO A 19 37.47 -11.46 -25.47
C PRO A 19 38.18 -12.38 -26.46
N PRO A 20 37.58 -12.68 -27.63
CA PRO A 20 38.25 -13.47 -28.65
C PRO A 20 39.43 -12.68 -29.27
N GLU A 21 40.44 -13.39 -29.76
CA GLU A 21 41.62 -12.76 -30.42
C GLU A 21 41.22 -11.95 -31.66
N GLU A 22 40.24 -12.44 -32.42
CA GLU A 22 39.63 -11.74 -33.56
C GLU A 22 38.10 -11.85 -33.51
N CYS A 23 37.43 -10.79 -33.95
CA CYS A 23 35.99 -10.79 -34.08
C CYS A 23 35.54 -11.71 -35.25
N PRO A 24 34.70 -12.72 -35.01
CA PRO A 24 34.26 -13.66 -36.06
C PRO A 24 33.35 -13.03 -37.12
N VAL A 25 32.90 -11.78 -36.89
CA VAL A 25 31.99 -11.06 -37.79
C VAL A 25 32.74 -10.05 -38.66
N CYS A 26 33.64 -9.25 -38.07
CA CYS A 26 34.32 -8.16 -38.79
C CYS A 26 35.85 -8.25 -38.82
N GLY A 27 36.46 -9.24 -38.17
CA GLY A 27 37.90 -9.50 -38.24
C GLY A 27 38.80 -8.51 -37.50
N VAL A 28 38.25 -7.59 -36.70
CA VAL A 28 39.06 -6.71 -35.83
C VAL A 28 39.60 -7.48 -34.63
N ASP A 29 40.76 -7.07 -34.14
CA ASP A 29 41.44 -7.75 -33.02
C ASP A 29 40.78 -7.46 -31.65
N ALA A 30 41.24 -8.20 -30.63
CA ALA A 30 40.75 -8.13 -29.26
C ALA A 30 40.74 -6.72 -28.63
N SER A 31 41.58 -5.78 -29.10
CA SER A 31 41.60 -4.39 -28.59
C SER A 31 40.30 -3.64 -28.87
N HIS A 32 39.51 -4.12 -29.83
CA HIS A 32 38.20 -3.58 -30.17
C HIS A 32 37.05 -4.18 -29.36
N PHE A 33 37.31 -5.02 -28.35
CA PHE A 33 36.29 -5.55 -27.46
C PHE A 33 36.23 -4.80 -26.14
N VAL A 34 35.01 -4.41 -25.74
CA VAL A 34 34.74 -3.83 -24.42
C VAL A 34 33.95 -4.81 -23.58
N LYS A 35 34.30 -4.92 -22.30
CA LYS A 35 33.52 -5.73 -21.35
C LYS A 35 32.13 -5.13 -21.22
N VAL A 36 31.11 -5.95 -21.46
CA VAL A 36 29.72 -5.56 -21.23
C VAL A 36 29.52 -5.53 -19.72
N GLU A 37 29.47 -4.32 -19.17
CA GLU A 37 29.02 -4.15 -17.79
C GLU A 37 27.58 -4.64 -17.71
N SER A 38 27.35 -5.69 -16.92
CA SER A 38 25.99 -6.15 -16.70
C SER A 38 25.20 -5.01 -16.05
N ALA A 39 24.23 -4.46 -16.78
CA ALA A 39 23.22 -3.52 -16.26
C ALA A 39 22.28 -4.16 -15.21
N ALA A 40 22.72 -5.24 -14.58
CA ALA A 40 22.00 -5.95 -13.53
C ALA A 40 21.80 -5.06 -12.28
N GLY A 41 22.68 -4.09 -12.03
CA GLY A 41 22.55 -3.13 -10.92
C GLY A 41 21.53 -2.02 -11.18
N SER A 42 21.52 -1.43 -12.39
CA SER A 42 20.69 -0.26 -12.69
C SER A 42 19.20 -0.60 -12.75
N GLY A 43 18.84 -1.81 -13.17
CA GLY A 43 17.45 -2.26 -13.23
C GLY A 43 16.81 -2.45 -11.85
N GLU A 44 17.54 -3.04 -10.90
CA GLU A 44 17.03 -3.23 -9.53
C GLU A 44 16.98 -1.93 -8.74
N GLU A 45 18.02 -1.10 -8.87
CA GLU A 45 18.07 0.23 -8.29
C GLU A 45 16.92 1.10 -8.81
N CYS A 46 16.70 1.12 -10.12
CA CYS A 46 15.59 1.86 -10.74
C CYS A 46 14.22 1.33 -10.23
N ARG A 47 14.01 0.00 -10.17
CA ARG A 47 12.77 -0.56 -9.60
C ARG A 47 12.55 -0.13 -8.15
N ASN A 48 13.60 -0.10 -7.34
CA ASN A 48 13.52 0.34 -5.95
C ASN A 48 13.27 1.85 -5.85
N ALA A 49 13.88 2.65 -6.72
CA ALA A 49 13.62 4.08 -6.83
C ALA A 49 12.16 4.38 -7.23
N VAL A 50 11.61 3.65 -8.21
CA VAL A 50 10.20 3.75 -8.61
C VAL A 50 9.27 3.47 -7.42
N LYS A 51 9.53 2.39 -6.66
CA LYS A 51 8.73 2.07 -5.46
C LYS A 51 8.77 3.19 -4.41
N LYS A 52 9.91 3.86 -4.22
CA LYS A 52 10.05 4.99 -3.30
C LYS A 52 9.33 6.24 -3.83
N ALA A 53 9.47 6.54 -5.12
CA ALA A 53 8.84 7.68 -5.76
C ALA A 53 7.31 7.57 -5.74
N LEU A 54 6.76 6.38 -6.01
CA LEU A 54 5.30 6.13 -5.96
C LEU A 54 4.69 6.42 -4.58
N ARG A 55 5.45 6.29 -3.49
CA ARG A 55 5.00 6.62 -2.13
C ARG A 55 4.86 8.14 -1.87
N GLN A 56 5.41 8.98 -2.75
CA GLN A 56 5.28 10.44 -2.67
C GLN A 56 3.96 10.94 -3.26
N ILE A 57 3.24 10.10 -4.02
CA ILE A 57 1.93 10.47 -4.57
C ILE A 57 0.89 10.43 -3.43
N SER A 58 0.18 11.55 -3.27
CA SER A 58 -0.87 11.69 -2.27
C SER A 58 -2.20 11.11 -2.75
N TYR A 59 -2.93 10.49 -1.82
CA TYR A 59 -4.26 9.96 -2.05
C TYR A 59 -5.13 10.17 -0.81
N GLY A 60 -6.43 10.31 -1.02
CA GLY A 60 -7.42 10.05 0.04
C GLY A 60 -7.56 8.56 0.34
N LEU A 61 -8.46 8.23 1.25
CA LEU A 61 -8.90 6.86 1.49
C LEU A 61 -10.42 6.78 1.49
N TYR A 62 -10.93 5.80 0.76
CA TYR A 62 -12.34 5.69 0.43
C TYR A 62 -12.82 4.26 0.63
N VAL A 63 -14.13 4.09 0.80
CA VAL A 63 -14.80 2.81 0.51
C VAL A 63 -15.54 2.97 -0.82
N ILE A 64 -15.27 2.05 -1.74
CA ILE A 64 -16.00 1.92 -3.00
C ILE A 64 -16.97 0.77 -2.87
N SER A 65 -18.26 1.04 -2.99
CA SER A 65 -19.32 0.04 -2.90
C SER A 65 -20.10 -0.06 -4.21
N SER A 66 -20.69 -1.23 -4.44
CA SER A 66 -21.56 -1.50 -5.59
C SER A 66 -22.51 -2.65 -5.23
N ARG A 67 -23.41 -3.01 -6.15
CA ARG A 67 -24.43 -4.03 -5.96
C ARG A 67 -24.42 -5.05 -7.10
N LYS A 68 -24.94 -6.24 -6.82
CA LYS A 68 -25.25 -7.27 -7.82
C LYS A 68 -26.26 -8.25 -7.22
N ASP A 69 -27.30 -8.60 -7.98
CA ASP A 69 -28.30 -9.60 -7.60
C ASP A 69 -28.89 -9.40 -6.18
N GLY A 70 -29.24 -8.15 -5.84
CA GLY A 70 -29.79 -7.79 -4.53
C GLY A 70 -28.78 -7.83 -3.37
N ARG A 71 -27.50 -8.09 -3.64
CA ARG A 71 -26.41 -8.10 -2.65
C ARG A 71 -25.52 -6.89 -2.81
N PHE A 72 -24.90 -6.49 -1.70
CA PHE A 72 -23.94 -5.40 -1.66
C PHE A 72 -22.53 -5.91 -1.41
N ASN A 73 -21.54 -5.22 -1.99
CA ASN A 73 -20.16 -5.42 -1.64
C ASN A 73 -19.37 -4.11 -1.79
N GLY A 74 -18.28 -3.99 -1.05
CA GLY A 74 -17.40 -2.85 -1.13
C GLY A 74 -15.95 -3.20 -0.81
N GLN A 75 -15.05 -2.30 -1.17
CA GLN A 75 -13.63 -2.39 -0.81
C GLN A 75 -13.09 -1.04 -0.36
N CYS A 76 -12.00 -1.04 0.40
CA CYS A 76 -11.20 0.17 0.51
C CYS A 76 -10.42 0.43 -0.78
N ALA A 77 -10.35 1.68 -1.20
CA ALA A 77 -9.50 2.13 -2.30
C ALA A 77 -8.90 3.49 -1.97
N ASN A 78 -7.72 3.78 -2.50
CA ASN A 78 -7.09 5.10 -2.46
C ASN A 78 -7.03 5.75 -3.85
N SER A 79 -6.97 4.95 -4.92
CA SER A 79 -6.96 5.41 -6.32
C SER A 79 -8.34 5.93 -6.78
N VAL A 80 -8.68 7.13 -6.31
CA VAL A 80 -9.88 7.89 -6.66
C VAL A 80 -9.50 9.34 -6.93
N PHE A 81 -9.98 9.92 -8.01
CA PHE A 81 -9.79 11.34 -8.31
C PHE A 81 -10.87 11.86 -9.26
N GLN A 82 -11.11 13.17 -9.21
CA GLN A 82 -12.00 13.85 -10.15
C GLN A 82 -11.32 14.03 -11.51
N VAL A 83 -12.06 13.76 -12.59
CA VAL A 83 -11.59 13.86 -13.98
C VAL A 83 -12.09 15.15 -14.62
N THR A 84 -13.37 15.47 -14.46
CA THR A 84 -14.02 16.65 -15.06
C THR A 84 -14.96 17.33 -14.08
N SER A 85 -15.21 18.62 -14.31
CA SER A 85 -16.19 19.43 -13.56
C SER A 85 -17.54 19.53 -14.25
N GLU A 86 -17.61 19.40 -15.58
CA GLU A 86 -18.87 19.45 -16.33
C GLU A 86 -18.85 18.45 -17.51
N PRO A 87 -19.62 17.34 -17.46
CA PRO A 87 -20.29 16.83 -16.26
C PRO A 87 -19.28 16.47 -15.15
N VAL A 88 -19.72 16.37 -13.89
CA VAL A 88 -18.84 15.96 -12.78
C VAL A 88 -18.53 14.47 -12.91
N GLN A 89 -17.25 14.12 -13.12
CA GLN A 89 -16.84 12.71 -13.27
C GLN A 89 -15.70 12.34 -12.33
N LEU A 90 -15.76 11.11 -11.80
CA LEU A 90 -14.71 10.50 -10.99
C LEU A 90 -14.12 9.27 -11.69
N ALA A 91 -12.82 9.06 -11.51
CA ALA A 91 -12.16 7.81 -11.87
C ALA A 91 -11.83 6.99 -10.62
N VAL A 92 -12.13 5.68 -10.66
CA VAL A 92 -11.75 4.72 -9.61
C VAL A 92 -11.00 3.52 -10.20
N GLY A 93 -9.81 3.24 -9.66
CA GLY A 93 -9.00 2.09 -10.08
C GLY A 93 -9.27 0.86 -9.22
N ILE A 94 -9.87 -0.18 -9.79
CA ILE A 94 -10.29 -1.38 -9.04
C ILE A 94 -9.62 -2.63 -9.63
N ASN A 95 -9.02 -3.43 -8.75
CA ASN A 95 -8.34 -4.68 -9.13
C ASN A 95 -9.37 -5.69 -9.65
N LYS A 96 -9.08 -6.33 -10.78
CA LYS A 96 -9.99 -7.30 -11.43
C LYS A 96 -10.29 -8.53 -10.58
N ASN A 97 -9.47 -8.85 -9.59
CA ASN A 97 -9.68 -9.98 -8.69
C ASN A 97 -10.66 -9.67 -7.53
N ASN A 98 -11.00 -8.39 -7.32
CA ASN A 98 -11.86 -7.99 -6.21
C ASN A 98 -13.33 -8.17 -6.56
N LEU A 99 -14.14 -8.69 -5.64
CA LEU A 99 -15.59 -8.84 -5.84
C LEU A 99 -16.28 -7.50 -6.18
N THR A 100 -15.75 -6.38 -5.67
CA THR A 100 -16.28 -5.06 -5.98
C THR A 100 -16.14 -4.73 -7.46
N HIS A 101 -15.06 -5.17 -8.13
CA HIS A 101 -14.89 -5.01 -9.57
C HIS A 101 -16.03 -5.69 -10.34
N GLU A 102 -16.31 -6.96 -10.00
CA GLU A 102 -17.40 -7.72 -10.64
C GLU A 102 -18.75 -7.02 -10.47
N TYR A 103 -19.01 -6.44 -9.29
CA TYR A 103 -20.28 -5.76 -9.01
C TYR A 103 -20.40 -4.45 -9.81
N ILE A 104 -19.31 -3.69 -9.96
CA ILE A 104 -19.32 -2.46 -10.76
C ILE A 104 -19.47 -2.78 -12.25
N MET A 105 -18.80 -3.83 -12.75
CA MET A 105 -18.94 -4.27 -14.14
C MET A 105 -20.38 -4.64 -14.46
N ASP A 106 -21.05 -5.36 -13.55
CA ASP A 106 -22.42 -5.86 -13.69
C ASP A 106 -23.45 -4.73 -13.56
N SER A 107 -23.45 -4.02 -12.43
CA SER A 107 -24.47 -3.02 -12.12
C SER A 107 -24.27 -1.67 -12.80
N ARG A 108 -23.06 -1.40 -13.31
CA ARG A 108 -22.67 -0.11 -13.90
C ARG A 108 -22.87 1.08 -12.97
N VAL A 109 -22.88 0.84 -11.66
CA VAL A 109 -22.97 1.89 -10.63
C VAL A 109 -21.99 1.64 -9.49
N PHE A 110 -21.52 2.71 -8.86
CA PHE A 110 -20.73 2.64 -7.64
C PHE A 110 -20.95 3.86 -6.75
N VAL A 111 -20.65 3.70 -5.46
CA VAL A 111 -20.62 4.80 -4.50
C VAL A 111 -19.20 4.96 -3.96
N VAL A 112 -18.73 6.21 -3.91
CA VAL A 112 -17.48 6.59 -3.23
C VAL A 112 -17.82 7.18 -1.87
N SER A 113 -17.47 6.48 -0.79
CA SER A 113 -17.57 7.02 0.58
C SER A 113 -16.22 7.58 1.03
N VAL A 114 -16.14 8.89 1.28
CA VAL A 114 -14.92 9.59 1.72
C VAL A 114 -14.73 9.39 3.22
N LEU A 115 -13.66 8.68 3.63
CA LEU A 115 -13.46 8.34 5.03
C LEU A 115 -12.93 9.52 5.86
N ASN A 116 -13.34 9.59 7.11
CA ASN A 116 -12.77 10.46 8.13
C ASN A 116 -11.63 9.72 8.90
N PRO A 117 -10.71 10.41 9.61
CA PRO A 117 -9.60 9.81 10.36
C PRO A 117 -9.97 8.74 11.39
N LYS A 118 -11.22 8.69 11.87
CA LYS A 118 -11.71 7.68 12.81
C LYS A 118 -12.18 6.39 12.12
N GLY A 119 -12.30 6.39 10.78
CA GLY A 119 -12.81 5.28 9.98
C GLY A 119 -11.91 4.02 9.89
N LEU A 120 -11.00 3.78 10.84
CA LEU A 120 -10.09 2.63 10.81
C LEU A 120 -10.83 1.28 10.83
N ASP A 121 -11.98 1.20 11.48
CA ASP A 121 -12.77 -0.04 11.52
C ASP A 121 -13.46 -0.32 10.19
N LEU A 122 -13.90 0.72 9.47
CA LEU A 122 -14.32 0.59 8.08
C LEU A 122 -13.15 0.14 7.20
N VAL A 123 -11.94 0.68 7.41
CA VAL A 123 -10.75 0.21 6.68
C VAL A 123 -10.49 -1.27 6.93
N LYS A 124 -10.62 -1.73 8.18
CA LYS A 124 -10.42 -3.15 8.49
C LYS A 124 -11.45 -4.03 7.79
N ARG A 125 -12.72 -3.67 7.89
CA ARG A 125 -13.85 -4.45 7.36
C ARG A 125 -13.86 -4.48 5.83
N PHE A 126 -13.63 -3.35 5.17
CA PHE A 126 -13.67 -3.25 3.72
C PHE A 126 -12.32 -3.52 3.03
N GLY A 127 -11.20 -3.41 3.74
CA GLY A 127 -9.84 -3.56 3.19
C GLY A 127 -9.19 -4.94 3.35
N PHE A 128 -9.52 -5.71 4.40
CA PHE A 128 -8.82 -6.98 4.69
C PHE A 128 -9.70 -8.24 4.57
N GLN A 129 -10.93 -8.09 4.10
CA GLN A 129 -11.88 -9.20 3.97
C GLN A 129 -12.40 -9.28 2.54
N SER A 130 -12.65 -10.50 2.06
CA SER A 130 -13.30 -10.72 0.77
C SER A 130 -14.82 -10.83 0.96
N GLY A 131 -15.57 -10.05 0.19
CA GLY A 131 -17.05 -10.08 0.20
C GLY A 131 -17.63 -11.41 -0.28
N ARG A 132 -16.80 -12.29 -0.87
CA ARG A 132 -17.20 -13.66 -1.21
C ARG A 132 -17.40 -14.53 0.02
N LYS A 133 -16.70 -14.21 1.12
CA LYS A 133 -16.71 -15.00 2.36
C LYS A 133 -17.48 -14.30 3.48
N VAL A 134 -17.50 -12.98 3.49
CA VAL A 134 -18.09 -12.19 4.57
C VAL A 134 -19.06 -11.17 3.98
N ASP A 135 -20.27 -11.11 4.53
CA ASP A 135 -21.16 -9.97 4.28
C ASP A 135 -20.66 -8.76 5.07
N LYS A 136 -20.02 -7.82 4.36
CA LYS A 136 -19.44 -6.63 4.96
C LYS A 136 -20.47 -5.59 5.38
N PHE A 137 -21.72 -5.71 4.90
CA PHE A 137 -22.78 -4.75 5.16
C PHE A 137 -23.77 -5.21 6.24
N ALA A 138 -23.75 -6.49 6.64
CA ALA A 138 -24.63 -7.04 7.67
C ALA A 138 -24.69 -6.20 8.96
N ASP A 139 -23.52 -5.78 9.48
CA ASP A 139 -23.42 -4.95 10.69
C ASP A 139 -22.82 -3.57 10.40
N THR A 140 -22.96 -3.06 9.18
CA THR A 140 -22.45 -1.72 8.83
C THR A 140 -23.62 -0.80 8.50
N PRO A 141 -23.84 0.28 9.29
CA PRO A 141 -24.94 1.20 9.01
C PRO A 141 -24.79 1.93 7.67
N PHE A 142 -25.82 1.84 6.84
CA PHE A 142 -25.92 2.56 5.57
C PHE A 142 -27.34 3.07 5.32
N ASP A 143 -27.46 4.02 4.39
CA ASP A 143 -28.72 4.33 3.71
C ASP A 143 -28.64 3.87 2.26
N LEU A 144 -29.77 3.79 1.55
CA LEU A 144 -29.78 3.65 0.10
C LEU A 144 -30.06 5.01 -0.54
N GLY A 145 -29.34 5.30 -1.63
CA GLY A 145 -29.48 6.52 -2.43
C GLY A 145 -30.16 6.27 -3.78
N GLU A 146 -29.93 7.21 -4.71
CA GLU A 146 -30.49 7.18 -6.07
C GLU A 146 -30.04 5.96 -6.88
N VAL A 147 -28.78 5.53 -6.75
CA VAL A 147 -28.27 4.35 -7.49
C VAL A 147 -28.52 3.02 -6.75
N GLU A 148 -29.22 3.07 -5.61
CA GLU A 148 -29.57 1.94 -4.75
C GLU A 148 -28.35 1.11 -4.30
N VAL A 149 -27.21 1.78 -4.11
CA VAL A 149 -25.98 1.24 -3.53
C VAL A 149 -25.81 1.84 -2.12
N PRO A 150 -25.25 1.10 -1.14
CA PRO A 150 -25.06 1.60 0.22
C PRO A 150 -24.27 2.91 0.32
N LEU A 151 -24.89 3.90 0.94
CA LEU A 151 -24.29 5.16 1.39
C LEU A 151 -23.88 5.01 2.86
N LEU A 152 -22.59 4.83 3.14
CA LEU A 152 -22.09 4.69 4.51
C LEU A 152 -22.46 5.91 5.37
N ARG A 153 -22.81 5.67 6.63
CA ARG A 153 -23.16 6.73 7.58
C ARG A 153 -21.93 7.34 8.27
N ASP A 154 -20.96 6.51 8.66
CA ASP A 154 -19.73 6.95 9.33
C ASP A 154 -18.64 7.32 8.31
N CYS A 155 -18.90 8.35 7.52
CA CYS A 155 -17.95 8.91 6.56
C CYS A 155 -18.18 10.43 6.46
N LEU A 156 -17.40 11.15 5.67
CA LEU A 156 -17.60 12.60 5.45
C LEU A 156 -18.62 12.88 4.36
N ALA A 157 -18.56 12.12 3.27
CA ALA A 157 -19.46 12.26 2.15
C ALA A 157 -19.63 10.93 1.40
N ASN A 158 -20.72 10.80 0.66
CA ASN A 158 -20.95 9.75 -0.33
C ASN A 158 -21.20 10.39 -1.70
N LEU A 159 -20.59 9.84 -2.75
CA LEU A 159 -20.76 10.28 -4.13
C LEU A 159 -21.30 9.10 -4.94
N GLU A 160 -22.51 9.24 -5.49
CA GLU A 160 -23.19 8.21 -6.26
C GLU A 160 -22.86 8.36 -7.74
N CYS A 161 -22.35 7.30 -8.36
CA CYS A 161 -21.80 7.35 -9.70
C CYS A 161 -22.44 6.32 -10.64
N ARG A 162 -22.76 6.73 -11.87
CA ARG A 162 -23.10 5.82 -12.99
C ARG A 162 -21.89 5.70 -13.91
N VAL A 163 -21.47 4.48 -14.23
CA VAL A 163 -20.27 4.22 -15.04
C VAL A 163 -20.53 4.60 -16.51
N VAL A 164 -19.83 5.63 -16.97
CA VAL A 164 -19.89 6.13 -18.34
C VAL A 164 -18.76 5.58 -19.22
N ASN A 165 -17.62 5.19 -18.63
CA ASN A 165 -16.51 4.59 -19.37
C ASN A 165 -15.69 3.63 -18.50
N THR A 166 -14.96 2.73 -19.14
CA THR A 166 -14.04 1.78 -18.51
C THR A 166 -12.78 1.64 -19.34
N LEU A 167 -11.61 1.73 -18.69
CA LEU A 167 -10.31 1.53 -19.32
C LEU A 167 -9.62 0.32 -18.69
N ASP A 168 -9.26 -0.65 -19.52
CA ASP A 168 -8.40 -1.77 -19.10
C ASP A 168 -6.95 -1.29 -18.99
N VAL A 169 -6.36 -1.47 -17.80
CA VAL A 169 -4.97 -1.07 -17.51
C VAL A 169 -4.17 -2.25 -16.95
N GLY A 170 -4.47 -3.46 -17.42
CA GLY A 170 -3.78 -4.69 -17.03
C GLY A 170 -4.43 -5.37 -15.82
N THR A 171 -3.84 -5.21 -14.64
CA THR A 171 -4.35 -5.86 -13.41
C THR A 171 -5.59 -5.19 -12.83
N HIS A 172 -5.89 -3.98 -13.27
CA HIS A 172 -7.01 -3.18 -12.81
C HIS A 172 -7.86 -2.73 -14.00
N THR A 173 -9.11 -2.35 -13.70
CA THR A 173 -9.93 -1.52 -14.59
C THR A 173 -10.06 -0.15 -13.93
N LEU A 174 -9.87 0.90 -14.72
CA LEU A 174 -10.22 2.26 -14.33
C LEU A 174 -11.67 2.51 -14.77
N PHE A 175 -12.56 2.68 -13.81
CA PHE A 175 -13.96 3.04 -14.06
C PHE A 175 -14.09 4.55 -14.01
N VAL A 176 -14.67 5.15 -15.05
CA VAL A 176 -15.07 6.56 -15.05
C VAL A 176 -16.57 6.61 -14.82
N GLY A 177 -16.99 7.27 -13.74
CA GLY A 177 -18.38 7.45 -13.38
C GLY A 177 -18.79 8.91 -13.36
N GLU A 178 -19.94 9.22 -13.94
CA GLU A 178 -20.60 10.51 -13.75
C GLU A 178 -21.28 10.52 -12.38
N VAL A 179 -21.05 11.58 -11.61
CA VAL A 179 -21.64 11.77 -10.28
C VAL A 179 -23.07 12.26 -10.47
N VAL A 180 -24.04 11.43 -10.12
CA VAL A 180 -25.48 11.74 -10.28
C VAL A 180 -26.10 12.29 -9.01
N CYS A 181 -25.57 11.92 -7.84
CA CYS A 181 -26.00 12.43 -6.55
C CYS A 181 -24.84 12.45 -5.55
N ALA A 182 -24.96 13.27 -4.51
CA ALA A 182 -24.01 13.33 -3.42
C ALA A 182 -24.75 13.54 -2.10
N LYS A 183 -24.23 12.91 -1.03
CA LYS A 183 -24.72 13.10 0.33
C LYS A 183 -23.57 13.43 1.25
N GLU A 184 -23.51 14.69 1.69
CA GLU A 184 -22.65 15.09 2.80
C GLU A 184 -23.16 14.45 4.11
N ARG A 185 -22.23 13.98 4.94
CA ARG A 185 -22.51 13.32 6.22
C ARG A 185 -22.00 14.13 7.39
N ALA A 186 -20.79 14.69 7.27
CA ALA A 186 -20.17 15.49 8.30
C ALA A 186 -19.07 16.37 7.71
N ALA A 187 -18.87 17.54 8.32
CA ALA A 187 -17.68 18.35 8.10
C ALA A 187 -16.48 17.74 8.83
N GLY A 188 -15.27 17.88 8.27
CA GLY A 188 -14.04 17.44 8.92
C GLY A 188 -12.90 17.20 7.93
N GLU A 189 -11.74 16.82 8.47
CA GLU A 189 -10.58 16.45 7.65
C GLU A 189 -10.77 15.05 7.06
N PRO A 190 -10.47 14.83 5.77
CA PRO A 190 -10.49 13.50 5.17
C PRO A 190 -9.31 12.64 5.63
N MET A 191 -9.53 11.33 5.73
CA MET A 191 -8.44 10.39 5.91
C MET A 191 -7.61 10.34 4.62
N THR A 192 -6.35 10.74 4.72
CA THR A 192 -5.37 10.53 3.65
C THR A 192 -4.72 9.15 3.78
N TYR A 193 -4.23 8.60 2.67
CA TYR A 193 -3.50 7.34 2.70
C TYR A 193 -2.20 7.44 3.54
N ALA A 194 -1.56 8.61 3.53
CA ALA A 194 -0.40 8.90 4.39
C ALA A 194 -0.79 8.93 5.88
N LEU A 195 -1.91 9.57 6.24
CA LEU A 195 -2.43 9.56 7.60
C LEU A 195 -2.79 8.14 8.06
N TYR A 196 -3.45 7.34 7.21
CA TYR A 196 -3.73 5.94 7.49
C TYR A 196 -2.47 5.14 7.85
N HIS A 197 -1.40 5.25 7.05
CA HIS A 197 -0.14 4.54 7.36
C HIS A 197 0.50 5.00 8.66
N ARG A 198 0.42 6.30 8.98
CA ARG A 198 0.86 6.81 10.30
C ARG A 198 0.04 6.18 11.41
N LEU A 199 -1.29 6.28 11.35
CA LEU A 199 -2.20 5.73 12.37
C LEU A 199 -2.07 4.22 12.51
N LYS A 200 -1.89 3.48 11.41
CA LYS A 200 -1.65 2.04 11.44
C LYS A 200 -0.39 1.73 12.21
N ASN A 201 0.71 2.41 11.92
CA ASN A 201 1.99 2.19 12.60
C ASN A 201 1.93 2.61 14.07
N THR A 202 1.20 3.68 14.39
CA THR A 202 0.96 4.07 15.79
C THR A 202 0.04 3.08 16.51
N ALA A 203 -0.93 2.46 15.83
CA ALA A 203 -1.80 1.43 16.40
C ALA A 203 -1.12 0.05 16.58
N VAL A 204 0.06 -0.17 15.99
CA VAL A 204 0.95 -1.31 16.32
C VAL A 204 1.82 -1.00 17.55
N SER A 205 1.88 0.25 18.00
CA SER A 205 2.30 0.56 19.36
C SER A 205 1.04 0.63 20.23
N PRO A 206 0.84 -0.27 21.22
CA PRO A 206 -0.09 0.03 22.28
C PRO A 206 0.28 1.40 22.83
N ALA A 207 -0.73 2.23 23.04
CA ALA A 207 -0.60 3.54 23.64
C ALA A 207 0.47 3.50 24.74
N ALA A 208 1.42 4.42 24.65
CA ALA A 208 2.21 4.82 25.80
C ALA A 208 1.22 5.39 26.83
N GLU A 209 0.63 4.51 27.63
CA GLU A 209 0.42 4.82 29.03
C GLU A 209 1.82 4.93 29.64
N SER A 210 2.20 6.15 29.98
CA SER A 210 3.41 6.41 30.74
C SER A 210 3.31 5.71 32.09
N ARG A 211 3.88 4.51 32.19
CA ARG A 211 4.51 4.07 33.43
C ARG A 211 5.99 4.03 33.15
N SER A 212 6.72 5.00 33.69
CA SER A 212 8.17 4.97 33.74
C SER A 212 8.59 3.75 34.55
N LEU A 213 8.80 2.62 33.88
CA LEU A 213 9.35 1.44 34.53
C LEU A 213 10.80 1.75 34.85
N THR A 214 11.11 1.79 36.16
CA THR A 214 12.49 1.95 36.66
C THR A 214 13.40 0.96 35.93
N GLN A 215 14.54 1.45 35.44
CA GLN A 215 15.51 0.62 34.72
C GLN A 215 16.74 0.37 35.58
N TRP A 216 17.21 -0.88 35.58
CA TRP A 216 18.40 -1.32 36.29
C TRP A 216 19.41 -1.90 35.31
N ARG A 217 20.69 -1.55 35.45
CA ARG A 217 21.78 -2.08 34.62
C ARG A 217 22.77 -2.85 35.48
N CYS A 218 23.11 -4.06 35.08
CA CYS A 218 24.20 -4.82 35.68
C CYS A 218 25.53 -4.14 35.38
N LYS A 219 26.27 -3.74 36.41
CA LYS A 219 27.61 -3.12 36.29
C LYS A 219 28.66 -4.09 35.73
N VAL A 220 28.41 -5.40 35.81
CA VAL A 220 29.37 -6.45 35.40
C VAL A 220 29.25 -6.80 33.92
N CYS A 221 28.03 -7.02 33.41
CA CYS A 221 27.83 -7.47 32.02
C CYS A 221 27.00 -6.52 31.15
N GLY A 222 26.44 -5.46 31.72
CA GLY A 222 25.61 -4.50 31.00
C GLY A 222 24.16 -4.93 30.75
N TYR A 223 23.73 -6.10 31.25
CA TYR A 223 22.34 -6.53 31.17
C TYR A 223 21.39 -5.49 31.78
N VAL A 224 20.31 -5.15 31.07
CA VAL A 224 19.31 -4.17 31.52
C VAL A 224 18.02 -4.89 31.90
N HIS A 225 17.56 -4.67 33.14
CA HIS A 225 16.29 -5.16 33.66
C HIS A 225 15.29 -4.00 33.78
N GLN A 226 14.03 -4.28 33.47
CA GLN A 226 12.91 -3.35 33.62
C GLN A 226 12.01 -3.85 34.75
N GLY A 227 11.91 -3.08 35.84
CA GLY A 227 11.18 -3.48 37.03
C GLY A 227 11.38 -2.49 38.16
N GLU A 228 10.48 -2.49 39.15
CA GLU A 228 10.61 -1.60 40.32
C GLU A 228 11.89 -1.88 41.12
N GLN A 229 12.40 -3.10 41.07
CA GLN A 229 13.61 -3.57 41.77
C GLN A 229 14.55 -4.29 40.77
N PRO A 230 15.87 -4.36 41.05
CA PRO A 230 16.78 -5.16 40.25
C PRO A 230 16.47 -6.66 40.43
N PRO A 231 16.83 -7.51 39.46
CA PRO A 231 16.58 -8.95 39.56
C PRO A 231 17.45 -9.57 40.66
N GLU A 232 16.96 -10.63 41.32
CA GLU A 232 17.70 -11.35 42.38
C GLU A 232 18.99 -12.00 41.86
N ILE A 233 19.03 -12.35 40.58
CA ILE A 233 20.23 -12.87 39.90
C ILE A 233 20.25 -12.33 38.48
N CYS A 234 21.40 -11.81 38.05
CA CYS A 234 21.60 -11.43 36.66
C CYS A 234 21.51 -12.66 35.75
N PRO A 235 20.61 -12.70 34.76
CA PRO A 235 20.44 -13.87 33.89
C PRO A 235 21.61 -14.09 32.93
N VAL A 236 22.51 -13.11 32.80
CA VAL A 236 23.67 -13.18 31.91
C VAL A 236 24.93 -13.62 32.64
N CYS A 237 25.24 -13.04 33.81
CA CYS A 237 26.49 -13.32 34.52
C CYS A 237 26.32 -13.91 35.92
N GLY A 238 25.09 -14.07 36.42
CA GLY A 238 24.82 -14.75 37.68
C GLY A 238 25.09 -13.95 38.96
N VAL A 239 25.45 -12.67 38.86
CA VAL A 239 25.67 -11.80 40.04
C VAL A 239 24.36 -11.38 40.69
N GLY A 240 24.40 -11.06 41.99
CA GLY A 240 23.23 -10.63 42.75
C GLY A 240 22.79 -9.20 42.45
N PRO A 241 21.68 -8.74 43.07
CA PRO A 241 21.08 -7.43 42.83
C PRO A 241 21.98 -6.26 43.22
N GLU A 242 22.95 -6.47 44.13
CA GLU A 242 23.97 -5.48 44.53
C GLU A 242 24.85 -4.99 43.37
N GLU A 243 24.93 -5.79 42.30
CA GLU A 243 25.68 -5.46 41.09
C GLU A 243 24.84 -4.74 40.03
N PHE A 244 23.63 -4.24 40.39
CA PHE A 244 22.81 -3.42 39.53
C PHE A 244 22.79 -1.94 39.96
N GLU A 245 22.90 -1.04 38.99
CA GLU A 245 22.71 0.41 39.15
C GLU A 245 21.39 0.85 38.52
N LYS A 246 20.70 1.83 39.13
CA LYS A 246 19.47 2.41 38.61
C LYS A 246 19.79 3.46 37.54
N LEU A 247 19.19 3.36 36.36
CA LEU A 247 19.41 4.27 35.23
C LEU A 247 18.41 5.43 35.18
N LEU A 248 17.13 5.17 35.47
CA LEU A 248 16.01 6.12 35.54
C LEU A 248 14.98 5.61 36.55
#